data_AF-A0A3D1TI44-F1
#
_entry.id   AF-A0A3D1TI44-F1
#
_cell.length_a   1.000
_cell.length_b   1.000
_cell.length_c   1.000
_cell.angle_alpha   90.00
_cell.angle_beta   90.00
_cell.angle_gamma   90.00
#
_symmetry.space_group_name_H-M   'P 1'
#
loop_
_entity.id
_entity.type
_entity.pdbx_description
1 polymer ?
#
loop_
_entity_poly.entity_id
_entity_poly.type
_entity_poly.pdbx_seq_one_letter_code
_entity_poly.pdbx_strand_id
1 'polypeptide(L)'
;MSKRIWVLICLGAVMGQAAWAEGIRFERRVLNADSPFEACSVFDVDGDGDLDVMCGDSWYEAPEYTRHKIREIKMQDEYAYDFANIPMDVDKDGRLDVVTVTWHSQAVLWYRNPGPEGGMWEEFEVDRPGNMETAIEADIDNDGVMDILPNVAQKTIWYRLVGPKKFERMDVLPTGTHGLGAGDLNGDGRPDLVLPNAWLEQKADGSWVEHSEFELGQMSIPALVHDVDGDGDGDIIWGMAHAYGVYWLEQQKADDGARVWVKHEIDSDWSQAHYLLLADLTGDGRKELVTGKRYRAHNGNDPGGDEPRVIYYYQWDAASKKWTRYPIQEEGPAGFGIYAWTADLDGDGRIDLVTPGKSGLYWWKNLGE
;
A
#
# COMPACT_ATOMS: atom_id res chain seq x y z
N MET A 1 -43.86 1.25 -68.84
CA MET A 1 -43.11 1.96 -67.78
C MET A 1 -43.34 1.22 -66.45
N SER A 2 -42.46 0.28 -66.10
CA SER A 2 -42.57 -0.49 -64.85
C SER A 2 -41.87 0.26 -63.70
N LYS A 3 -42.61 0.62 -62.66
CA LYS A 3 -42.03 1.17 -61.42
C LYS A 3 -41.53 0.02 -60.55
N ARG A 4 -40.21 -0.05 -60.32
CA ARG A 4 -39.60 -0.93 -59.32
C ARG A 4 -39.76 -0.29 -57.94
N ILE A 5 -40.34 -1.02 -56.99
CA ILE A 5 -40.40 -0.67 -55.58
C ILE A 5 -39.15 -1.27 -54.93
N TRP A 6 -38.32 -0.43 -54.32
CA TRP A 6 -37.22 -0.88 -53.47
C TRP A 6 -37.75 -1.07 -52.05
N VAL A 7 -37.71 -2.30 -51.57
CA VAL A 7 -37.92 -2.62 -50.15
C VAL A 7 -36.57 -2.44 -49.45
N LEU A 8 -36.46 -1.40 -48.62
CA LEU A 8 -35.35 -1.26 -47.69
C LEU A 8 -35.58 -2.27 -46.56
N ILE A 9 -34.73 -3.29 -46.47
CA ILE A 9 -34.65 -4.15 -45.29
C ILE A 9 -33.69 -3.44 -44.33
N CYS A 10 -34.24 -2.79 -43.30
CA CYS A 10 -33.45 -2.31 -42.17
C CYS A 10 -33.07 -3.52 -41.30
N LEU A 11 -31.84 -4.01 -41.46
CA LEU A 11 -31.19 -4.87 -40.49
C LEU A 11 -30.93 -4.03 -39.23
N GLY A 12 -31.78 -4.19 -38.22
CA GLY A 12 -31.51 -3.69 -36.89
C GLY A 12 -30.32 -4.45 -36.30
N ALA A 13 -29.18 -3.77 -36.19
CA ALA A 13 -28.08 -4.27 -35.37
C ALA A 13 -28.54 -4.23 -33.91
N VAL A 14 -28.73 -5.41 -33.32
CA VAL A 14 -28.82 -5.55 -31.87
C VAL A 14 -27.40 -5.28 -31.36
N MET A 15 -27.14 -4.05 -30.92
CA MET A 15 -25.96 -3.79 -30.10
C MET A 15 -26.18 -4.55 -28.79
N GLY A 16 -25.43 -5.62 -28.59
CA GLY A 16 -25.29 -6.20 -27.27
C GLY A 16 -24.69 -5.13 -26.38
N GLN A 17 -25.47 -4.62 -25.42
CA GLN A 17 -24.90 -3.97 -24.27
C GLN A 17 -24.06 -5.05 -23.58
N ALA A 18 -22.74 -4.89 -23.58
CA ALA A 18 -21.91 -5.62 -22.65
C ALA A 18 -22.48 -5.32 -21.26
N ALA A 19 -23.00 -6.35 -20.59
CA ALA A 19 -23.26 -6.25 -19.17
C ALA A 19 -21.90 -6.03 -18.52
N TRP A 20 -21.66 -4.82 -18.03
CA TRP A 20 -20.55 -4.58 -17.12
C TRP A 20 -20.78 -5.49 -15.93
N ALA A 21 -19.76 -6.22 -15.49
CA ALA A 21 -19.82 -6.87 -14.19
C ALA A 21 -20.08 -5.76 -13.16
N GLU A 22 -21.15 -5.86 -12.39
CA GLU A 22 -21.43 -4.93 -11.30
C GLU A 22 -20.40 -5.20 -10.21
N GLY A 23 -19.33 -4.41 -10.20
CA GLY A 23 -18.36 -4.42 -9.11
C GLY A 23 -18.84 -3.57 -7.93
N ILE A 24 -18.10 -3.66 -6.83
CA ILE A 24 -18.25 -2.83 -5.63
C ILE A 24 -18.35 -1.34 -6.00
N ARG A 25 -19.32 -0.65 -5.42
CA ARG A 25 -19.51 0.79 -5.55
C ARG A 25 -18.88 1.51 -4.37
N PHE A 26 -18.22 2.63 -4.64
CA PHE A 26 -17.61 3.48 -3.61
C PHE A 26 -18.23 4.89 -3.59
N GLU A 27 -18.48 5.42 -2.40
CA GLU A 27 -18.77 6.83 -2.17
C GLU A 27 -17.48 7.57 -1.77
N ARG A 28 -17.08 8.58 -2.56
CA ARG A 28 -15.92 9.41 -2.24
C ARG A 28 -16.27 10.50 -1.25
N ARG A 29 -15.60 10.52 -0.10
CA ARG A 29 -15.60 11.59 0.89
C ARG A 29 -14.25 12.28 0.90
N VAL A 30 -14.26 13.61 0.97
CA VAL A 30 -13.05 14.43 1.01
C VAL A 30 -12.79 14.79 2.47
N LEU A 31 -11.74 14.22 3.06
CA LEU A 31 -11.35 14.54 4.44
C LEU A 31 -10.55 15.84 4.48
N ASN A 32 -9.61 16.00 3.54
CA ASN A 32 -8.86 17.24 3.36
C ASN A 32 -8.37 17.41 1.92
N ALA A 33 -8.99 18.30 1.15
CA ALA A 33 -8.61 18.57 -0.24
C ALA A 33 -7.23 19.23 -0.38
N ASP A 34 -6.76 19.89 0.68
CA ASP A 34 -5.53 20.68 0.69
C ASP A 34 -4.34 19.93 1.33
N SER A 35 -4.55 18.67 1.77
CA SER A 35 -3.47 17.87 2.35
C SER A 35 -2.39 17.59 1.29
N PRO A 36 -1.11 17.91 1.56
CA PRO A 36 0.00 17.58 0.67
C PRO A 36 0.66 16.24 1.02
N PHE A 37 0.19 15.53 2.05
CA PHE A 37 0.86 14.39 2.63
C PHE A 37 0.50 13.09 1.90
N GLU A 38 1.51 12.25 1.66
CA GLU A 38 1.37 11.01 0.88
C GLU A 38 1.26 9.76 1.75
N ALA A 39 1.25 9.92 3.07
CA ALA A 39 1.09 8.84 4.04
C ALA A 39 -0.07 9.12 5.00
N CYS A 40 -0.83 8.09 5.34
CA CYS A 40 -1.87 8.13 6.36
C CYS A 40 -1.89 6.85 7.19
N SER A 41 -2.64 6.83 8.28
CA SER A 41 -3.02 5.60 8.98
C SER A 41 -4.42 5.72 9.55
N VAL A 42 -5.01 4.57 9.90
CA VAL A 42 -6.36 4.49 10.46
C VAL A 42 -6.29 3.76 11.79
N PHE A 43 -6.62 4.45 12.87
CA PHE A 43 -6.63 3.92 14.23
C PHE A 43 -7.42 4.86 15.15
N ASP A 44 -7.87 4.35 16.29
CA ASP A 44 -8.51 5.13 17.36
C ASP A 44 -7.45 6.01 18.07
N VAL A 45 -7.44 7.31 17.78
CA VAL A 45 -6.40 8.25 18.25
C VAL A 45 -6.70 8.72 19.67
N ASP A 46 -7.98 8.94 20.00
CA ASP A 46 -8.39 9.54 21.27
C ASP A 46 -8.94 8.53 22.31
N GLY A 47 -9.12 7.27 21.91
CA GLY A 47 -9.54 6.16 22.74
C GLY A 47 -11.05 6.04 22.91
N ASP A 48 -11.85 6.63 22.01
CA ASP A 48 -13.31 6.61 22.08
C ASP A 48 -13.95 5.36 21.43
N GLY A 49 -13.15 4.59 20.68
CA GLY A 49 -13.52 3.34 20.03
C GLY A 49 -13.93 3.48 18.56
N ASP A 50 -14.04 4.69 18.02
CA ASP A 50 -14.25 4.93 16.60
C ASP A 50 -12.89 5.05 15.87
N LEU A 51 -12.85 4.67 14.59
CA LEU A 51 -11.61 4.72 13.81
C LEU A 51 -11.40 6.12 13.21
N ASP A 52 -10.33 6.78 13.67
CA ASP A 52 -9.87 8.05 13.11
C ASP A 52 -8.93 7.86 11.93
N VAL A 53 -8.64 8.97 11.24
CA VAL A 53 -7.61 9.00 10.21
C VAL A 53 -6.47 9.92 10.65
N MET A 54 -5.24 9.44 10.62
CA MET A 54 -4.02 10.23 10.77
C MET A 54 -3.42 10.49 9.39
N CYS A 55 -3.00 11.71 9.07
CA CYS A 55 -2.31 12.01 7.81
C CYS A 55 -1.39 13.22 7.96
N GLY A 56 -0.09 12.95 7.94
CA GLY A 56 0.93 13.99 8.02
C GLY A 56 0.84 14.82 9.29
N ASP A 57 0.44 16.08 9.17
CA ASP A 57 0.50 17.06 10.27
C ASP A 57 -0.70 17.03 11.22
N SER A 58 -1.71 16.20 10.93
CA SER A 58 -3.00 16.19 11.63
C SER A 58 -3.62 14.80 11.67
N TRP A 59 -4.53 14.61 12.64
CA TRP A 59 -5.54 13.54 12.59
C TRP A 59 -6.94 14.12 12.41
N TYR A 60 -7.90 13.27 12.08
CA TYR A 60 -9.28 13.60 11.72
C TYR A 60 -10.21 12.72 12.55
N GLU A 61 -10.85 13.34 13.55
CA GLU A 61 -11.67 12.70 14.59
C GLU A 61 -13.02 12.24 14.04
N ALA A 62 -13.30 10.94 14.08
CA ALA A 62 -14.60 10.38 13.75
C ALA A 62 -15.71 10.91 14.70
N PRO A 63 -16.99 10.87 14.30
CA PRO A 63 -17.51 10.52 12.97
C PRO A 63 -17.53 11.69 11.98
N GLU A 64 -17.33 12.93 12.44
CA GLU A 64 -17.31 14.11 11.56
C GLU A 64 -15.98 14.31 10.82
N TYR A 65 -14.94 13.57 11.17
CA TYR A 65 -13.56 13.70 10.71
C TYR A 65 -13.02 15.12 10.95
N THR A 66 -13.23 15.62 12.18
CA THR A 66 -12.77 16.96 12.59
C THR A 66 -11.24 17.01 12.69
N ARG A 67 -10.62 17.97 11.99
CA ARG A 67 -9.15 18.05 11.91
C ARG A 67 -8.51 18.60 13.19
N HIS A 68 -7.53 17.87 13.71
CA HIS A 68 -6.67 18.26 14.83
C HIS A 68 -5.21 18.29 14.41
N LYS A 69 -4.57 19.46 14.48
CA LYS A 69 -3.16 19.62 14.12
C LYS A 69 -2.25 19.10 15.24
N ILE A 70 -1.29 18.26 14.91
CA ILE A 70 -0.40 17.59 15.88
C ILE A 70 1.09 17.92 15.73
N ARG A 71 1.54 18.40 14.56
CA ARG A 71 2.93 18.77 14.34
C ARG A 71 3.08 19.78 13.22
N GLU A 72 4.28 20.31 13.04
CA GLU A 72 4.67 21.04 11.85
C GLU A 72 5.54 20.14 10.98
N ILE A 73 5.24 20.06 9.68
CA ILE A 73 6.03 19.25 8.74
C ILE A 73 6.70 20.17 7.74
N LYS A 74 8.02 20.04 7.63
CA LYS A 74 8.79 20.77 6.64
C LYS A 74 8.45 20.23 5.24
N MET A 75 8.23 21.16 4.31
CA MET A 75 8.13 20.87 2.89
C MET A 75 9.45 21.19 2.19
N GLN A 76 9.85 20.36 1.24
CA GLN A 76 10.92 20.64 0.28
C GLN A 76 10.43 20.25 -1.12
N ASP A 77 10.32 21.23 -2.01
CA ASP A 77 9.61 21.09 -3.29
C ASP A 77 8.18 20.56 -3.05
N GLU A 78 7.80 19.43 -3.67
CA GLU A 78 6.50 18.79 -3.42
C GLU A 78 6.56 17.69 -2.33
N TYR A 79 7.69 17.53 -1.64
CA TYR A 79 7.85 16.50 -0.60
C TYR A 79 7.60 17.06 0.80
N ALA A 80 6.77 16.35 1.55
CA ALA A 80 6.69 16.48 2.99
C ALA A 80 7.80 15.63 3.63
N TYR A 81 8.33 16.05 4.78
CA TYR A 81 9.24 15.25 5.60
C TYR A 81 8.45 14.19 6.38
N ASP A 82 7.67 13.39 5.65
CA ASP A 82 6.76 12.38 6.17
C ASP A 82 6.46 11.35 5.08
N PHE A 83 7.05 10.16 5.19
CA PHE A 83 6.97 9.12 4.16
C PHE A 83 6.32 7.80 4.65
N ALA A 84 5.90 7.72 5.91
CA ALA A 84 5.08 6.65 6.48
C ALA A 84 4.40 7.15 7.76
N ASN A 85 3.25 6.62 8.15
CA ASN A 85 2.57 6.95 9.42
C ASN A 85 2.21 5.65 10.17
N ILE A 86 3.21 4.95 10.69
CA ILE A 86 3.09 3.65 11.37
C ILE A 86 2.46 3.85 12.77
N PRO A 87 1.26 3.34 13.05
CA PRO A 87 0.65 3.44 14.37
C PRO A 87 1.23 2.39 15.33
N MET A 88 1.82 2.82 16.46
CA MET A 88 2.49 1.91 17.39
C MET A 88 2.45 2.47 18.82
N ASP A 89 2.15 1.63 19.83
CA ASP A 89 2.30 1.99 21.25
C ASP A 89 3.79 1.87 21.65
N VAL A 90 4.54 2.94 21.37
CA VAL A 90 6.01 2.97 21.51
C VAL A 90 6.40 3.06 22.98
N ASP A 91 5.65 3.80 23.78
CA ASP A 91 5.97 3.99 25.20
C ASP A 91 5.21 3.10 26.18
N LYS A 92 4.39 2.18 25.65
CA LYS A 92 3.63 1.18 26.41
C LYS A 92 2.65 1.82 27.37
N ASP A 93 2.07 2.95 26.99
CA ASP A 93 1.06 3.66 27.78
C ASP A 93 -0.38 3.39 27.33
N GLY A 94 -0.55 2.50 26.34
CA GLY A 94 -1.84 1.99 25.88
C GLY A 94 -2.50 2.87 24.82
N ARG A 95 -1.84 3.94 24.36
CA ARG A 95 -2.27 4.74 23.22
C ARG A 95 -1.32 4.51 22.05
N LEU A 96 -1.88 4.43 20.85
CA LEU A 96 -1.07 4.37 19.65
C LEU A 96 -0.47 5.75 19.38
N ASP A 97 0.83 5.75 19.17
CA ASP A 97 1.61 6.87 18.68
C ASP A 97 1.83 6.73 17.16
N VAL A 98 2.63 7.63 16.56
CA VAL A 98 2.96 7.56 15.13
C VAL A 98 4.47 7.55 14.93
N VAL A 99 4.97 6.54 14.21
CA VAL A 99 6.34 6.49 13.70
C VAL A 99 6.35 6.85 12.21
N THR A 100 7.30 7.70 11.82
CA THR A 100 7.51 8.10 10.42
C THR A 100 8.97 7.90 10.03
N VAL A 101 9.18 7.78 8.73
CA VAL A 101 10.52 7.81 8.12
C VAL A 101 10.59 8.98 7.16
N THR A 102 11.81 9.43 6.89
CA THR A 102 12.03 10.64 6.10
C THR A 102 13.13 10.44 5.07
N TRP A 103 12.88 10.88 3.83
CA TRP A 103 13.90 10.90 2.80
C TRP A 103 14.98 11.93 3.12
N HIS A 104 14.58 13.18 3.39
CA HIS A 104 15.51 14.31 3.45
C HIS A 104 16.27 14.45 4.78
N SER A 105 15.59 14.27 5.92
CA SER A 105 16.26 14.24 7.22
C SER A 105 16.93 12.90 7.52
N GLN A 106 16.67 11.87 6.71
CA GLN A 106 17.27 10.54 6.84
C GLN A 106 17.00 9.88 8.20
N ALA A 107 15.91 10.28 8.86
CA ALA A 107 15.59 9.92 10.23
C ALA A 107 14.34 9.04 10.31
N VAL A 108 14.38 8.11 11.27
CA VAL A 108 13.20 7.45 11.84
C VAL A 108 12.80 8.27 13.06
N LEU A 109 11.58 8.79 13.05
CA LEU A 109 11.04 9.68 14.08
C LEU A 109 9.77 9.09 14.67
N TRP A 110 9.56 9.32 15.95
CA TRP A 110 8.36 8.92 16.68
C TRP A 110 7.69 10.17 17.27
N TYR A 111 6.38 10.30 17.11
CA TYR A 111 5.58 11.37 17.65
C TYR A 111 4.62 10.81 18.68
N ARG A 112 4.76 11.23 19.93
CA ARG A 112 3.99 10.72 21.06
C ARG A 112 2.58 11.29 21.09
N ASN A 113 1.58 10.42 21.21
CA ASN A 113 0.20 10.79 21.45
C ASN A 113 0.01 11.29 22.91
N PRO A 114 -0.30 12.59 23.12
CA PRO A 114 -0.45 13.17 24.45
C PRO A 114 -1.72 12.68 25.18
N GLY A 115 -2.58 11.91 24.51
CA GLY A 115 -3.88 11.49 25.02
C GLY A 115 -4.89 12.63 25.03
N PRO A 116 -5.89 12.58 25.93
CA PRO A 116 -7.04 13.50 25.92
C PRO A 116 -6.70 14.99 26.08
N GLU A 117 -5.49 15.32 26.54
CA GLU A 117 -5.03 16.72 26.57
C GLU A 117 -4.85 17.31 25.17
N GLY A 118 -4.60 16.45 24.17
CA GLY A 118 -4.43 16.83 22.78
C GLY A 118 -3.24 17.76 22.54
N GLY A 119 -3.29 18.48 21.43
CA GLY A 119 -2.28 19.48 21.06
C GLY A 119 -1.12 18.92 20.23
N MET A 120 0.01 19.61 20.25
CA MET A 120 1.18 19.23 19.47
C MET A 120 1.88 18.04 20.11
N TRP A 121 2.16 17.01 19.32
CA TRP A 121 2.80 15.78 19.73
C TRP A 121 4.31 16.00 19.90
N GLU A 122 4.88 15.37 20.93
CA GLU A 122 6.31 15.45 21.20
C GLU A 122 7.09 14.54 20.24
N GLU A 123 8.12 15.09 19.59
CA GLU A 123 8.97 14.36 18.64
C GLU A 123 10.17 13.72 19.35
N PHE A 124 10.46 12.48 19.01
CA PHE A 124 11.62 11.72 19.44
C PHE A 124 12.34 11.14 18.22
N GLU A 125 13.67 11.21 18.23
CA GLU A 125 14.50 10.55 17.21
C GLU A 125 14.80 9.10 17.63
N VAL A 126 14.51 8.15 16.74
CA VAL A 126 14.83 6.73 16.93
C VAL A 126 16.22 6.42 16.36
N ASP A 127 16.47 6.76 15.10
CA ASP A 127 17.76 6.55 14.42
C ASP A 127 17.86 7.42 13.13
N ARG A 128 19.05 7.47 12.51
CA ARG A 128 19.32 8.11 11.22
C ARG A 128 20.02 7.17 10.23
N PRO A 129 19.31 6.17 9.68
CA PRO A 129 19.95 5.12 8.88
C PRO A 129 20.33 5.54 7.44
N GLY A 130 19.72 6.59 6.91
CA GLY A 130 19.90 7.05 5.52
C GLY A 130 18.59 7.51 4.89
N ASN A 131 18.60 7.78 3.58
CA ASN A 131 17.39 8.18 2.83
C ASN A 131 16.38 7.03 2.78
N MET A 132 15.13 7.32 3.13
CA MET A 132 14.03 6.35 3.14
C MET A 132 12.84 6.91 2.36
N GLU A 133 12.36 6.18 1.36
CA GLU A 133 11.21 6.60 0.56
C GLU A 133 9.88 6.15 1.16
N THR A 134 9.88 5.16 2.03
CA THR A 134 8.77 4.80 2.92
C THR A 134 9.27 3.74 3.91
N ALA A 135 8.38 3.23 4.74
CA ALA A 135 8.57 2.06 5.59
C ALA A 135 7.31 1.20 5.53
N ILE A 136 7.44 -0.07 5.87
CA ILE A 136 6.31 -0.98 6.08
C ILE A 136 6.37 -1.57 7.48
N GLU A 137 5.26 -2.16 7.91
CA GLU A 137 5.17 -2.90 9.16
C GLU A 137 5.17 -4.40 8.86
N ALA A 138 5.95 -5.17 9.60
CA ALA A 138 5.94 -6.63 9.55
C ALA A 138 6.41 -7.19 10.89
N ASP A 139 5.81 -8.28 11.38
CA ASP A 139 6.31 -9.03 12.54
C ASP A 139 7.51 -9.88 12.10
N ILE A 140 8.70 -9.29 11.98
CA ILE A 140 9.84 -9.91 11.28
C ILE A 140 10.40 -11.08 12.09
N ASP A 141 10.32 -11.03 13.42
CA ASP A 141 10.84 -12.09 14.29
C ASP A 141 9.77 -13.00 14.90
N ASN A 142 8.52 -12.88 14.44
CA ASN A 142 7.37 -13.68 14.87
C ASN A 142 7.11 -13.59 16.39
N ASP A 143 7.36 -12.44 17.01
CA ASP A 143 7.09 -12.21 18.43
C ASP A 143 5.65 -11.71 18.69
N GLY A 144 4.89 -11.43 17.62
CA GLY A 144 3.52 -10.93 17.67
C GLY A 144 3.42 -9.41 17.76
N VAL A 145 4.54 -8.68 17.72
CA VAL A 145 4.61 -7.22 17.67
C VAL A 145 5.12 -6.81 16.30
N MET A 146 4.43 -5.87 15.65
CA MET A 146 4.88 -5.37 14.35
C MET A 146 6.19 -4.59 14.51
N ASP A 147 7.16 -4.89 13.66
CA ASP A 147 8.43 -4.16 13.55
C ASP A 147 8.37 -3.07 12.49
N ILE A 148 9.31 -2.13 12.54
CA ILE A 148 9.47 -1.09 11.53
C ILE A 148 10.51 -1.53 10.51
N LEU A 149 10.09 -1.66 9.25
CA LEU A 149 10.92 -2.05 8.13
C LEU A 149 11.06 -0.89 7.13
N PRO A 150 12.05 0.00 7.31
CA PRO A 150 12.25 1.13 6.40
C PRO A 150 12.92 0.72 5.09
N ASN A 151 12.46 1.30 3.98
CA ASN A 151 13.13 1.20 2.68
C ASN A 151 14.34 2.15 2.64
N VAL A 152 15.43 1.78 3.31
CA VAL A 152 16.66 2.57 3.31
C VAL A 152 17.41 2.32 2.00
N ALA A 153 17.66 3.38 1.23
CA ALA A 153 18.22 3.27 -0.13
C ALA A 153 19.59 2.56 -0.25
N GLN A 154 20.31 2.34 0.84
CA GLN A 154 21.69 1.82 0.84
C GLN A 154 21.88 0.52 1.63
N LYS A 155 20.86 0.05 2.36
CA LYS A 155 20.99 -1.10 3.28
C LYS A 155 19.62 -1.70 3.57
N THR A 156 19.60 -2.94 4.02
CA THR A 156 18.37 -3.56 4.55
C THR A 156 18.51 -3.67 6.07
N ILE A 157 17.63 -2.99 6.79
CA ILE A 157 17.59 -2.97 8.26
C ILE A 157 16.13 -2.98 8.72
N TRP A 158 15.91 -3.34 9.98
CA TRP A 158 14.62 -3.17 10.64
C TRP A 158 14.81 -2.78 12.11
N TYR A 159 13.73 -2.33 12.75
CA TYR A 159 13.74 -1.90 14.14
C TYR A 159 12.68 -2.63 14.94
N ARG A 160 13.11 -3.26 16.04
CA ARG A 160 12.26 -3.94 17.01
C ARG A 160 12.00 -3.08 18.22
N LEU A 161 10.76 -3.03 18.70
CA LEU A 161 10.44 -2.37 19.97
C LEU A 161 10.70 -3.32 21.16
N VAL A 162 11.89 -3.23 21.76
CA VAL A 162 12.32 -4.11 22.87
C VAL A 162 11.92 -3.62 24.27
N GLY A 163 11.17 -2.53 24.34
CA GLY A 163 10.62 -1.98 25.57
C GLY A 163 10.14 -0.54 25.39
N PRO A 164 9.57 0.08 26.45
CA PRO A 164 9.08 1.46 26.38
C PRO A 164 10.14 2.42 25.84
N LYS A 165 9.85 3.04 24.69
CA LYS A 165 10.71 4.02 24.00
C LYS A 165 12.08 3.46 23.59
N LYS A 166 12.24 2.15 23.45
CA LYS A 166 13.52 1.49 23.16
C LYS A 166 13.41 0.62 21.93
N PHE A 167 14.09 1.06 20.88
CA PHE A 167 14.24 0.30 19.65
C PHE A 167 15.61 -0.38 19.59
N GLU A 168 15.63 -1.62 19.14
CA GLU A 168 16.84 -2.32 18.73
C GLU A 168 16.89 -2.33 17.19
N ARG A 169 18.01 -1.89 16.63
CA ARG A 169 18.27 -1.96 15.20
C ARG A 169 18.86 -3.30 14.84
N MET A 170 18.31 -3.90 13.79
CA MET A 170 18.76 -5.16 13.22
C MET A 170 19.30 -4.90 11.82
N ASP A 171 20.60 -5.16 11.61
CA ASP A 171 21.25 -5.04 10.31
C ASP A 171 21.15 -6.37 9.55
N VAL A 172 20.51 -6.35 8.38
CA VAL A 172 20.29 -7.55 7.55
C VAL A 172 21.32 -7.61 6.42
N LEU A 173 21.35 -6.57 5.57
CA LEU A 173 22.31 -6.46 4.47
C LEU A 173 22.98 -5.06 4.47
N PRO A 174 24.29 -5.00 4.16
CA PRO A 174 25.01 -3.73 4.03
C PRO A 174 24.74 -3.00 2.71
N THR A 175 23.92 -3.60 1.84
CA THR A 175 23.46 -3.06 0.56
C THR A 175 21.94 -3.01 0.54
N GLY A 176 21.40 -2.05 -0.18
CA GLY A 176 19.96 -1.83 -0.33
C GLY A 176 19.67 -1.32 -1.73
N THR A 177 18.40 -1.36 -2.07
CA THR A 177 17.86 -0.97 -3.37
C THR A 177 16.45 -0.42 -3.14
N HIS A 178 15.90 0.27 -4.13
CA HIS A 178 14.55 0.83 -4.05
C HIS A 178 13.53 -0.28 -4.29
N GLY A 179 12.79 -0.63 -3.25
CA GLY A 179 11.82 -1.72 -3.27
C GLY A 179 11.98 -2.60 -2.04
N LEU A 180 10.86 -2.91 -1.38
CA LEU A 180 10.88 -3.74 -0.18
C LEU A 180 9.53 -4.44 -0.01
N GLY A 181 9.55 -5.69 0.42
CA GLY A 181 8.38 -6.46 0.82
C GLY A 181 8.71 -7.40 1.95
N ALA A 182 7.69 -7.94 2.62
CA ALA A 182 7.87 -8.92 3.68
C ALA A 182 6.71 -9.93 3.69
N GLY A 183 7.03 -11.19 3.97
CA GLY A 183 6.07 -12.28 4.16
C GLY A 183 6.69 -13.65 3.93
N ASP A 184 6.00 -14.71 4.32
CA ASP A 184 6.49 -16.09 4.19
C ASP A 184 6.48 -16.55 2.73
N LEU A 185 7.65 -16.54 2.09
CA LEU A 185 7.79 -16.86 0.67
C LEU A 185 8.06 -18.34 0.45
N ASN A 186 8.64 -19.03 1.43
CA ASN A 186 9.04 -20.43 1.29
C ASN A 186 8.13 -21.42 2.04
N GLY A 187 7.11 -20.94 2.75
CA GLY A 187 6.12 -21.73 3.48
C GLY A 187 6.62 -22.29 4.81
N ASP A 188 7.66 -21.69 5.40
CA ASP A 188 8.27 -22.18 6.64
C ASP A 188 7.77 -21.46 7.92
N GLY A 189 6.82 -20.55 7.75
CA GLY A 189 6.16 -19.81 8.81
C GLY A 189 6.94 -18.61 9.34
N ARG A 190 8.07 -18.24 8.72
CA ARG A 190 8.84 -17.02 9.06
C ARG A 190 8.74 -16.00 7.93
N PRO A 191 8.60 -14.70 8.22
CA PRO A 191 8.64 -13.69 7.18
C PRO A 191 10.00 -13.59 6.53
N ASP A 192 10.00 -13.74 5.21
CA ASP A 192 11.12 -13.44 4.34
C ASP A 192 11.05 -11.98 3.89
N LEU A 193 12.17 -11.42 3.43
CA LEU A 193 12.19 -10.08 2.84
C LEU A 193 12.31 -10.18 1.32
N VAL A 194 11.49 -9.41 0.61
CA VAL A 194 11.54 -9.31 -0.85
C VAL A 194 12.27 -8.03 -1.23
N LEU A 195 13.34 -8.17 -2.01
CA LEU A 195 14.09 -7.08 -2.63
C LEU A 195 13.89 -7.15 -4.15
N PRO A 196 14.27 -6.12 -4.94
CA PRO A 196 14.13 -6.15 -6.39
C PRO A 196 14.83 -7.32 -7.09
N ASN A 197 16.01 -7.72 -6.62
CA ASN A 197 16.88 -8.68 -7.31
C ASN A 197 17.08 -10.00 -6.54
N ALA A 198 16.41 -10.17 -5.40
CA ALA A 198 16.53 -11.33 -4.53
C ALA A 198 15.41 -11.36 -3.49
N TRP A 199 15.24 -12.50 -2.84
CA TRP A 199 14.60 -12.57 -1.53
C TRP A 199 15.61 -13.00 -0.47
N LEU A 200 15.35 -12.60 0.78
CA LEU A 200 16.14 -12.95 1.94
C LEU A 200 15.35 -13.92 2.79
N GLU A 201 15.81 -15.16 2.82
CA GLU A 201 15.25 -16.21 3.65
C GLU A 201 15.64 -16.00 5.10
N GLN A 202 14.65 -15.86 5.98
CA GLN A 202 14.94 -15.86 7.41
C GLN A 202 15.11 -17.29 7.92
N LYS A 203 16.28 -17.62 8.48
CA LYS A 203 16.53 -18.93 9.09
C LYS A 203 16.08 -18.95 10.55
N ALA A 204 15.80 -20.14 11.07
CA ALA A 204 15.35 -20.33 12.46
C ALA A 204 16.34 -19.83 13.53
N ASP A 205 17.61 -19.61 13.19
CA ASP A 205 18.61 -19.03 14.09
C ASP A 205 18.72 -17.49 13.98
N GLY A 206 17.83 -16.86 13.19
CA GLY A 206 17.80 -15.42 12.92
C GLY A 206 18.80 -14.97 11.85
N SER A 207 19.57 -15.87 11.24
CA SER A 207 20.43 -15.55 10.10
C SER A 207 19.62 -15.41 8.82
N TRP A 208 20.19 -14.69 7.84
CA TRP A 208 19.55 -14.44 6.54
C TRP A 208 20.33 -15.12 5.42
N VAL A 209 19.62 -15.76 4.48
CA VAL A 209 20.20 -16.34 3.26
C VAL A 209 19.61 -15.64 2.05
N GLU A 210 20.47 -15.07 1.21
CA GLU A 210 20.04 -14.40 -0.02
C GLU A 210 19.84 -15.40 -1.16
N HIS A 211 18.72 -15.28 -1.85
CA HIS A 211 18.35 -16.07 -3.02
C HIS A 211 18.06 -15.14 -4.21
N SER A 212 19.03 -14.98 -5.10
CA SER A 212 18.94 -14.11 -6.29
C SER A 212 18.27 -14.83 -7.45
N GLU A 213 16.95 -14.98 -7.40
CA GLU A 213 16.18 -15.84 -8.34
C GLU A 213 15.36 -15.05 -9.37
N PHE A 214 15.21 -13.74 -9.20
CA PHE A 214 14.38 -12.88 -10.04
C PHE A 214 14.93 -11.44 -10.12
N GLU A 215 14.32 -10.62 -10.98
CA GLU A 215 14.57 -9.18 -11.12
C GLU A 215 13.23 -8.46 -11.35
N LEU A 216 12.77 -7.73 -10.33
CA LEU A 216 11.47 -7.06 -10.27
C LEU A 216 11.55 -5.61 -10.76
N GLY A 217 12.76 -5.08 -11.00
CA GLY A 217 12.98 -3.72 -11.47
C GLY A 217 12.70 -2.68 -10.40
N GLN A 218 12.13 -1.54 -10.81
CA GLN A 218 11.82 -0.43 -9.91
C GLN A 218 10.48 -0.66 -9.20
N MET A 219 10.44 -1.69 -8.35
CA MET A 219 9.23 -2.17 -7.71
C MET A 219 8.67 -1.21 -6.65
N SER A 220 7.39 -1.38 -6.36
CA SER A 220 6.64 -0.71 -5.31
C SER A 220 7.15 -1.07 -3.91
N ILE A 221 6.68 -0.30 -2.93
CA ILE A 221 6.86 -0.62 -1.51
C ILE A 221 5.48 -0.50 -0.87
N PRO A 222 4.87 -1.60 -0.38
CA PRO A 222 5.41 -2.95 -0.39
C PRO A 222 5.43 -3.62 -1.77
N ALA A 223 6.26 -4.64 -1.93
CA ALA A 223 5.86 -5.85 -2.66
C ALA A 223 5.12 -6.77 -1.68
N LEU A 224 3.98 -7.31 -2.10
CA LEU A 224 3.12 -8.14 -1.27
C LEU A 224 3.47 -9.62 -1.47
N VAL A 225 3.60 -10.37 -0.38
CA VAL A 225 3.70 -11.83 -0.43
C VAL A 225 2.33 -12.44 -0.15
N HIS A 226 1.80 -13.21 -1.09
CA HIS A 226 0.45 -13.79 -1.01
C HIS A 226 0.33 -15.02 -1.88
N ASP A 227 -0.38 -16.06 -1.42
CA ASP A 227 -0.77 -17.21 -2.25
C ASP A 227 -1.91 -16.79 -3.17
N VAL A 228 -1.59 -16.39 -4.41
CA VAL A 228 -2.58 -15.84 -5.36
C VAL A 228 -3.41 -16.97 -5.96
N ASP A 229 -2.77 -18.09 -6.31
CA ASP A 229 -3.43 -19.14 -7.08
C ASP A 229 -3.95 -20.33 -6.23
N GLY A 230 -3.66 -20.32 -4.94
CA GLY A 230 -4.19 -21.24 -3.93
C GLY A 230 -3.42 -22.56 -3.84
N ASP A 231 -2.18 -22.61 -4.32
CA ASP A 231 -1.35 -23.82 -4.31
C ASP A 231 -0.52 -24.00 -3.03
N GLY A 232 -0.56 -23.00 -2.14
CA GLY A 232 0.02 -23.02 -0.81
C GLY A 232 1.46 -22.53 -0.73
N ASP A 233 1.98 -21.89 -1.77
CA ASP A 233 3.24 -21.15 -1.70
C ASP A 233 3.05 -19.61 -1.81
N GLY A 234 4.11 -18.88 -1.45
CA GLY A 234 4.08 -17.42 -1.46
C GLY A 234 4.42 -16.88 -2.84
N ASP A 235 3.48 -16.18 -3.46
CA ASP A 235 3.73 -15.39 -4.67
C ASP A 235 4.08 -13.94 -4.31
N ILE A 236 4.60 -13.21 -5.30
CA ILE A 236 4.97 -11.79 -5.12
C ILE A 236 4.11 -10.91 -6.02
N ILE A 237 3.36 -9.97 -5.45
CA ILE A 237 2.62 -8.93 -6.18
C ILE A 237 3.35 -7.59 -6.03
N TRP A 238 3.58 -6.87 -7.12
CA TRP A 238 4.21 -5.56 -7.08
C TRP A 238 3.72 -4.62 -8.18
N GLY A 239 3.85 -3.33 -7.91
CA GLY A 239 3.67 -2.26 -8.89
C GLY A 239 5.01 -1.78 -9.41
N MET A 240 5.02 -1.16 -10.58
CA MET A 240 6.18 -0.42 -11.08
C MET A 240 6.10 1.02 -10.59
N ALA A 241 6.87 1.34 -9.55
CA ALA A 241 6.88 2.67 -8.92
C ALA A 241 7.28 3.76 -9.93
N HIS A 242 8.27 3.50 -10.78
CA HIS A 242 8.80 4.50 -11.72
C HIS A 242 8.46 4.20 -13.19
N ALA A 243 7.48 3.33 -13.45
CA ALA A 243 7.08 2.96 -14.81
C ALA A 243 5.58 2.60 -14.86
N TYR A 244 5.17 1.88 -15.91
CA TYR A 244 3.81 1.40 -16.07
C TYR A 244 3.68 -0.03 -15.52
N GLY A 245 2.54 -0.27 -14.90
CA GLY A 245 2.02 -1.60 -14.67
C GLY A 245 2.17 -2.15 -13.27
N VAL A 246 1.42 -3.23 -13.08
CA VAL A 246 1.25 -4.03 -11.87
C VAL A 246 1.36 -5.49 -12.31
N TYR A 247 2.14 -6.26 -11.56
CA TYR A 247 2.53 -7.61 -11.93
C TYR A 247 2.42 -8.53 -10.72
N TRP A 248 2.36 -9.83 -10.98
CA TRP A 248 2.68 -10.82 -9.96
C TRP A 248 3.63 -11.89 -10.49
N LEU A 249 4.35 -12.52 -9.57
CA LEU A 249 5.36 -13.54 -9.84
C LEU A 249 4.89 -14.81 -9.14
N GLU A 250 4.36 -15.73 -9.95
CA GLU A 250 3.89 -17.03 -9.50
C GLU A 250 5.11 -17.88 -9.11
N GLN A 251 5.12 -18.37 -7.89
CA GLN A 251 6.04 -19.42 -7.49
C GLN A 251 5.54 -20.76 -8.03
N GLN A 252 6.46 -21.55 -8.56
CA GLN A 252 6.19 -22.90 -9.06
C GLN A 252 7.32 -23.84 -8.68
N LYS A 253 7.07 -25.14 -8.81
CA LYS A 253 8.07 -26.20 -8.64
C LYS A 253 8.34 -26.92 -9.95
N ALA A 254 9.61 -26.97 -10.35
CA ALA A 254 10.07 -27.82 -11.43
C ALA A 254 10.02 -29.32 -11.05
N ASP A 255 10.18 -30.20 -12.04
CA ASP A 255 10.18 -31.67 -11.85
C ASP A 255 11.25 -32.16 -10.86
N ASP A 256 12.36 -31.43 -10.72
CA ASP A 256 13.45 -31.72 -9.77
C ASP A 256 13.23 -31.10 -8.37
N GLY A 257 12.10 -30.42 -8.17
CA GLY A 257 11.74 -29.73 -6.94
C GLY A 257 12.36 -28.34 -6.78
N ALA A 258 13.11 -27.84 -7.77
CA ALA A 258 13.62 -26.48 -7.73
C ALA A 258 12.49 -25.46 -7.87
N ARG A 259 12.63 -24.33 -7.18
CA ARG A 259 11.73 -23.18 -7.32
C ARG A 259 11.91 -22.56 -8.71
N VAL A 260 10.79 -22.24 -9.35
CA VAL A 260 10.74 -21.51 -10.62
C VAL A 260 9.75 -20.36 -10.46
N TRP A 261 10.01 -19.26 -11.15
CA TRP A 261 9.19 -18.05 -11.08
C TRP A 261 8.58 -17.74 -12.44
N VAL A 262 7.26 -17.55 -12.49
CA VAL A 262 6.54 -17.17 -13.71
C VAL A 262 5.92 -15.79 -13.55
N LYS A 263 6.37 -14.84 -14.36
CA LYS A 263 5.87 -13.47 -14.33
C LYS A 263 4.56 -13.34 -15.09
N HIS A 264 3.59 -12.70 -14.47
CA HIS A 264 2.28 -12.38 -15.03
C HIS A 264 1.99 -10.88 -14.94
N GLU A 265 1.28 -10.37 -15.95
CA GLU A 265 0.76 -9.01 -15.95
C GLU A 265 -0.63 -8.96 -15.32
N ILE A 266 -0.84 -8.02 -14.41
CA ILE A 266 -2.17 -7.69 -13.85
C ILE A 266 -2.77 -6.52 -14.63
N ASP A 267 -1.99 -5.45 -14.80
CA ASP A 267 -2.38 -4.26 -15.54
C ASP A 267 -1.12 -3.54 -16.05
N SER A 268 -1.17 -2.94 -17.22
CA SER A 268 -0.09 -2.13 -17.80
C SER A 268 -0.57 -0.79 -18.37
N ASP A 269 -1.85 -0.44 -18.17
CA ASP A 269 -2.49 0.73 -18.78
C ASP A 269 -2.14 2.06 -18.08
N TRP A 270 -1.56 2.02 -16.87
CA TRP A 270 -1.28 3.20 -16.06
C TRP A 270 0.05 3.10 -15.29
N SER A 271 0.55 4.25 -14.82
CA SER A 271 1.89 4.38 -14.23
C SER A 271 1.90 4.76 -12.76
N GLN A 272 3.08 4.59 -12.14
CA GLN A 272 3.40 5.00 -10.77
C GLN A 272 2.60 4.27 -9.69
N ALA A 273 2.46 2.96 -9.84
CA ALA A 273 1.93 2.05 -8.82
C ALA A 273 2.95 1.90 -7.67
N HIS A 274 2.95 2.84 -6.73
CA HIS A 274 3.94 2.87 -5.64
C HIS A 274 3.54 2.06 -4.40
N TYR A 275 2.24 1.93 -4.15
CA TYR A 275 1.71 1.31 -2.94
C TYR A 275 0.56 0.37 -3.29
N LEU A 276 0.54 -0.81 -2.67
CA LEU A 276 -0.43 -1.86 -2.93
C LEU A 276 -0.97 -2.37 -1.59
N LEU A 277 -2.23 -2.76 -1.58
CA LEU A 277 -2.92 -3.33 -0.44
C LEU A 277 -3.67 -4.59 -0.87
N LEU A 278 -3.82 -5.56 0.03
CA LEU A 278 -4.74 -6.67 -0.12
C LEU A 278 -5.82 -6.57 0.96
N ALA A 279 -7.08 -6.49 0.54
CA ALA A 279 -8.23 -6.35 1.44
C ALA A 279 -9.41 -7.16 0.93
N ASP A 280 -10.15 -7.81 1.84
CA ASP A 280 -11.40 -8.50 1.50
C ASP A 280 -12.52 -7.44 1.36
N LEU A 281 -12.62 -6.85 0.16
CA LEU A 281 -13.54 -5.76 -0.11
C LEU A 281 -14.96 -6.28 -0.35
N THR A 282 -15.09 -7.52 -0.81
CA THR A 282 -16.37 -8.19 -1.08
C THR A 282 -16.98 -8.86 0.16
N GLY A 283 -16.17 -9.15 1.18
CA GLY A 283 -16.57 -9.92 2.37
C GLY A 283 -16.69 -11.42 2.09
N ASP A 284 -16.06 -11.92 1.02
CA ASP A 284 -16.14 -13.32 0.60
C ASP A 284 -14.98 -14.19 1.15
N GLY A 285 -14.08 -13.57 1.91
CA GLY A 285 -12.90 -14.19 2.51
C GLY A 285 -11.67 -14.21 1.60
N ARG A 286 -11.78 -13.79 0.33
CA ARG A 286 -10.64 -13.57 -0.57
C ARG A 286 -10.30 -12.09 -0.59
N LYS A 287 -9.01 -11.79 -0.68
CA LYS A 287 -8.54 -10.40 -0.73
C LYS A 287 -8.46 -9.93 -2.18
N GLU A 288 -9.06 -8.78 -2.44
CA GLU A 288 -8.83 -8.00 -3.65
C GLU A 288 -7.53 -7.21 -3.52
N LEU A 289 -6.81 -7.06 -4.63
CA LEU A 289 -5.68 -6.15 -4.73
C LEU A 289 -6.20 -4.73 -4.94
N VAL A 290 -5.75 -3.77 -4.14
CA VAL A 290 -6.11 -2.35 -4.27
C VAL A 290 -4.86 -1.53 -4.49
N THR A 291 -4.87 -0.71 -5.53
CA THR A 291 -3.75 0.20 -5.81
C THR A 291 -4.20 1.37 -6.68
N GLY A 292 -3.33 2.35 -6.83
CA GLY A 292 -3.57 3.49 -7.69
C GLY A 292 -2.31 4.30 -7.89
N LYS A 293 -2.48 5.39 -8.63
CA LYS A 293 -1.39 6.25 -9.02
C LYS A 293 -0.91 7.11 -7.86
N ARG A 294 0.38 7.07 -7.56
CA ARG A 294 1.04 8.15 -6.82
C ARG A 294 1.11 9.39 -7.71
N TYR A 295 0.28 10.39 -7.41
CA TYR A 295 0.16 11.59 -8.23
C TYR A 295 1.46 12.41 -8.18
N ARG A 296 2.04 12.69 -9.36
CA ARG A 296 3.30 13.43 -9.51
C ARG A 296 4.41 12.86 -8.62
N ALA A 297 4.61 11.54 -8.67
CA ALA A 297 5.80 10.94 -8.07
C ALA A 297 7.05 11.63 -8.64
N HIS A 298 8.07 11.82 -7.79
CA HIS A 298 9.31 12.47 -8.21
C HIS A 298 9.11 13.85 -8.87
N ASN A 299 8.12 14.60 -8.38
CA ASN A 299 7.73 15.93 -8.88
C ASN A 299 7.27 15.91 -10.35
N GLY A 300 6.72 14.78 -10.79
CA GLY A 300 6.23 14.55 -12.15
C GLY A 300 7.31 14.11 -13.15
N ASN A 301 8.51 13.75 -12.68
CA ASN A 301 9.59 13.31 -13.58
C ASN A 301 9.47 11.86 -14.02
N ASP A 302 8.63 11.07 -13.36
CA ASP A 302 8.37 9.68 -13.75
C ASP A 302 7.45 9.59 -14.97
N PRO A 303 7.53 8.49 -15.76
CA PRO A 303 6.61 8.22 -16.85
C PRO A 303 5.14 8.36 -16.42
N GLY A 304 4.37 9.10 -17.22
CA GLY A 304 2.97 9.39 -16.92
C GLY A 304 2.76 10.30 -15.72
N GLY A 305 3.76 11.04 -15.21
CA GLY A 305 3.65 11.97 -14.07
C GLY A 305 2.39 12.85 -14.04
N ASP A 306 1.98 13.33 -15.21
CA ASP A 306 0.83 14.22 -15.40
C ASP A 306 -0.41 13.55 -16.03
N GLU A 307 -0.35 12.25 -16.32
CA GLU A 307 -1.51 11.49 -16.79
C GLU A 307 -2.58 11.38 -15.69
N PRO A 308 -3.85 11.06 -16.04
CA PRO A 308 -4.93 11.01 -15.07
C PRO A 308 -4.63 10.14 -13.85
N ARG A 309 -5.15 10.58 -12.70
CA ARG A 309 -5.08 9.79 -11.47
C ARG A 309 -6.16 8.72 -11.49
N VAL A 310 -5.75 7.50 -11.18
CA VAL A 310 -6.57 6.31 -11.20
C VAL A 310 -6.44 5.57 -9.89
N ILE A 311 -7.52 4.94 -9.47
CA ILE A 311 -7.58 4.03 -8.32
C ILE A 311 -8.45 2.85 -8.73
N TYR A 312 -7.92 1.65 -8.58
CA TYR A 312 -8.55 0.41 -8.98
C TYR A 312 -8.51 -0.59 -7.83
N TYR A 313 -9.48 -1.50 -7.83
CA TYR A 313 -9.28 -2.80 -7.24
C TYR A 313 -9.27 -3.88 -8.32
N TYR A 314 -8.61 -4.98 -8.02
CA TYR A 314 -8.46 -6.13 -8.91
C TYR A 314 -8.91 -7.38 -8.16
N GLN A 315 -9.76 -8.16 -8.81
CA GLN A 315 -10.26 -9.41 -8.26
C GLN A 315 -9.66 -10.60 -9.01
N TRP A 316 -9.11 -11.56 -8.27
CA TRP A 316 -8.59 -12.79 -8.84
C TRP A 316 -9.70 -13.82 -9.05
N ASP A 317 -9.77 -14.36 -10.27
CA ASP A 317 -10.63 -15.49 -10.61
C ASP A 317 -9.77 -16.75 -10.78
N ALA A 318 -9.83 -17.65 -9.79
CA ALA A 318 -9.05 -18.87 -9.76
C ALA A 318 -9.39 -19.86 -10.90
N ALA A 319 -10.63 -19.82 -11.42
CA ALA A 319 -11.07 -20.73 -12.46
C ALA A 319 -10.44 -20.39 -13.82
N SER A 320 -10.30 -19.11 -14.11
CA SER A 320 -9.71 -18.57 -15.34
C SER A 320 -8.24 -18.18 -15.18
N LYS A 321 -7.72 -18.18 -13.95
CA LYS A 321 -6.40 -17.68 -13.55
C LYS A 321 -6.15 -16.26 -14.07
N LYS A 322 -7.09 -15.35 -13.80
CA LYS A 322 -7.04 -13.97 -14.29
C LYS A 322 -7.46 -12.97 -13.24
N TRP A 323 -6.80 -11.81 -13.29
CA TRP A 323 -7.24 -10.62 -12.59
C TRP A 323 -8.26 -9.85 -13.43
N THR A 324 -9.32 -9.39 -12.78
CA THR A 324 -10.31 -8.48 -13.37
C THR A 324 -10.21 -7.12 -12.68
N ARG A 325 -10.00 -6.06 -13.47
CA ARG A 325 -9.94 -4.68 -13.01
C ARG A 325 -11.33 -4.09 -12.80
N TYR A 326 -11.50 -3.36 -11.70
CA TYR A 326 -12.68 -2.55 -11.42
C TYR A 326 -12.29 -1.13 -10.98
N PRO A 327 -12.91 -0.08 -11.56
CA PRO A 327 -12.63 1.31 -11.21
C PRO A 327 -13.26 1.70 -9.88
N ILE A 328 -12.42 2.18 -8.95
CA ILE A 328 -12.86 3.02 -7.82
C ILE A 328 -12.91 4.48 -8.30
N GLN A 329 -11.91 4.89 -9.07
CA GLN A 329 -11.84 6.19 -9.72
C GLN A 329 -11.11 6.10 -11.05
N GLU A 330 -11.76 6.56 -12.11
CA GLU A 330 -11.12 6.91 -13.38
C GLU A 330 -11.14 8.44 -13.52
N GLU A 331 -9.97 9.04 -13.70
CA GLU A 331 -9.81 10.49 -13.91
C GLU A 331 -10.42 11.38 -12.80
N GLY A 332 -9.90 11.28 -11.57
CA GLY A 332 -10.36 12.12 -10.46
C GLY A 332 -9.27 12.88 -9.72
N PRO A 333 -9.63 13.54 -8.60
CA PRO A 333 -8.71 14.37 -7.84
C PRO A 333 -7.80 13.55 -6.92
N ALA A 334 -8.19 12.36 -6.49
CA ALA A 334 -7.44 11.57 -5.51
C ALA A 334 -6.24 10.86 -6.15
N GLY A 335 -5.07 10.97 -5.53
CA GLY A 335 -3.95 10.05 -5.71
C GLY A 335 -3.96 8.95 -4.66
N PHE A 336 -3.08 7.97 -4.79
CA PHE A 336 -3.00 6.82 -3.89
C PHE A 336 -1.87 6.94 -2.84
N GLY A 337 -0.94 7.88 -3.04
CA GLY A 337 0.16 8.13 -2.11
C GLY A 337 1.16 6.97 -2.04
N ILE A 338 1.79 6.82 -0.87
CA ILE A 338 2.82 5.82 -0.57
C ILE A 338 2.58 5.08 0.74
N TYR A 339 1.43 5.30 1.38
CA TYR A 339 1.05 4.63 2.63
C TYR A 339 -0.47 4.77 2.84
N ALA A 340 -1.24 4.16 1.94
CA ALA A 340 -2.71 4.12 1.97
C ALA A 340 -3.20 3.01 2.91
N TRP A 341 -4.46 3.10 3.37
CA TRP A 341 -5.01 2.18 4.37
C TRP A 341 -6.39 1.66 3.99
N THR A 342 -6.75 0.48 4.48
CA THR A 342 -8.10 -0.10 4.38
C THR A 342 -8.59 -0.51 5.75
N ALA A 343 -9.82 -0.14 6.10
CA ALA A 343 -10.47 -0.49 7.36
C ALA A 343 -12.00 -0.26 7.24
N ASP A 344 -12.80 -0.81 8.15
CA ASP A 344 -14.23 -0.49 8.24
C ASP A 344 -14.41 0.80 9.06
N LEU A 345 -14.40 1.95 8.39
CA LEU A 345 -14.34 3.27 9.06
C LEU A 345 -15.66 3.66 9.73
N ASP A 346 -16.79 3.11 9.30
CA ASP A 346 -18.11 3.45 9.85
C ASP A 346 -18.85 2.27 10.49
N GLY A 347 -18.14 1.16 10.71
CA GLY A 347 -18.61 0.01 11.47
C GLY A 347 -19.76 -0.74 10.78
N ASP A 348 -19.87 -0.63 9.46
CA ASP A 348 -20.94 -1.27 8.69
C ASP A 348 -20.57 -2.67 8.16
N GLY A 349 -19.40 -3.16 8.54
CA GLY A 349 -18.86 -4.48 8.25
C GLY A 349 -18.20 -4.60 6.88
N ARG A 350 -18.07 -3.49 6.13
CA ARG A 350 -17.41 -3.47 4.83
C ARG A 350 -16.09 -2.72 4.93
N ILE A 351 -15.08 -3.25 4.26
CA ILE A 351 -13.77 -2.63 4.24
C ILE A 351 -13.79 -1.44 3.27
N ASP A 352 -13.51 -0.26 3.83
CA ASP A 352 -13.31 0.98 3.10
C ASP A 352 -11.84 1.19 2.74
N LEU A 353 -11.57 2.25 1.98
CA LEU A 353 -10.23 2.66 1.57
C LEU A 353 -9.98 4.14 1.95
N VAL A 354 -8.79 4.43 2.48
CA VAL A 354 -8.29 5.79 2.74
C VAL A 354 -7.05 6.04 1.91
N THR A 355 -7.10 7.07 1.05
CA THR A 355 -6.03 7.37 0.10
C THR A 355 -5.46 8.76 0.36
N PRO A 356 -4.20 8.85 0.83
CA PRO A 356 -3.47 10.11 0.94
C PRO A 356 -2.79 10.46 -0.39
N GLY A 357 -2.26 11.66 -0.49
CA GLY A 357 -1.47 12.09 -1.65
C GLY A 357 -1.28 13.59 -1.69
N LYS A 358 -0.39 14.04 -2.57
CA LYS A 358 -0.17 15.48 -2.87
C LYS A 358 -1.43 16.23 -3.34
N SER A 359 -2.49 15.51 -3.64
CA SER A 359 -3.77 16.00 -4.14
C SER A 359 -4.89 15.94 -3.10
N GLY A 360 -4.57 15.72 -1.82
CA GLY A 360 -5.53 15.65 -0.72
C GLY A 360 -5.65 14.25 -0.10
N LEU A 361 -6.47 14.19 0.95
CA LEU A 361 -6.84 12.99 1.70
C LEU A 361 -8.31 12.65 1.46
N TYR A 362 -8.57 11.41 1.07
CA TYR A 362 -9.90 10.93 0.69
C TYR A 362 -10.24 9.63 1.39
N TRP A 363 -11.51 9.49 1.77
CA TRP A 363 -12.11 8.23 2.23
C TRP A 363 -13.07 7.74 1.15
N TRP A 364 -12.98 6.46 0.83
CA TRP A 364 -13.81 5.74 -0.12
C TRP A 364 -14.67 4.75 0.65
N LYS A 365 -15.88 5.18 0.97
CA LYS A 365 -16.85 4.33 1.67
C LYS A 365 -17.36 3.25 0.72
N ASN A 366 -17.22 1.99 1.13
CA ASN A 366 -17.67 0.81 0.41
C ASN A 366 -19.19 0.63 0.56
N LEU A 367 -19.91 0.68 -0.56
CA LEU A 367 -21.37 0.53 -0.62
C LEU A 367 -21.81 -0.89 -0.96
N GLY A 368 -20.88 -1.83 -1.11
CA GLY A 368 -21.11 -3.16 -1.64
C GLY A 368 -21.34 -3.17 -3.16
N GLU A 369 -21.58 -4.36 -3.69
CA GLU A 369 -22.02 -4.59 -5.08
C GLU A 369 -23.42 -3.95 -5.32
#